data_AF-A0A6L7X6M4-F1
#
_entry.id   AF-A0A6L7X6M4-F1
#
_cell.length_a   1.000
_cell.length_b   1.000
_cell.length_c   1.000
_cell.angle_alpha   90.00
_cell.angle_beta   90.00
_cell.angle_gamma   90.00
#
_symmetry.space_group_name_H-M   'P 1'
#
loop_
_entity.id
_entity.type
_entity.pdbx_description
1 polymer ?
#
loop_
_entity_poly.entity_id
_entity_poly.type
_entity_poly.pdbx_seq_one_letter_code
_entity_poly.pdbx_strand_id
1 'polypeptide(L)'
;GVFAATRAQALAQYGLAGIAAGVSGLLAGAAIWLLDPQRVTDQLGWLALAALVTAALVAVITIGAFSLLGALFGITTPMRLLELAQLQRPLLRRLQEEAPGTFHHSLLVATLSERAAAQIGADPLLVRVGAYYHDIGKLNRPAMFIENQDGPNPHENLEPSESARLIIEHVERGDDLARRDRLPPRIRDFILEHHGSRRVAFFYRKAAMSDPRVDPHDYTYPGPPPQSRETAIVMLADSCEAVVRASGEHDADRIGMLIDGVFDERLRERQLDHCDLTLSELRQISASFKQTLVGAHHQRIEYPPAAQAELQATPREGSPANPAL
;
A
#
# COMPACT_ATOMS: atom_id res chain seq x y z
N GLY A 1 -20.03 14.50 -17.06
CA GLY A 1 -18.71 15.03 -17.42
C GLY A 1 -17.68 14.83 -16.32
N VAL A 2 -17.98 15.27 -15.09
CA VAL A 2 -17.01 15.38 -13.98
C VAL A 2 -16.74 14.07 -13.20
N PHE A 3 -17.46 12.98 -13.47
CA PHE A 3 -17.38 11.74 -12.66
C PHE A 3 -16.88 10.49 -13.39
N ALA A 4 -16.49 10.59 -14.66
CA ALA A 4 -16.10 9.43 -15.44
C ALA A 4 -14.58 9.37 -15.64
N ALA A 5 -13.95 8.39 -14.97
CA ALA A 5 -12.64 7.78 -15.24
C ALA A 5 -11.40 8.19 -14.41
N THR A 6 -11.56 8.29 -13.10
CA THR A 6 -10.46 8.24 -12.13
C THR A 6 -9.40 7.15 -12.45
N ARG A 7 -8.15 7.59 -12.61
CA ARG A 7 -6.85 6.91 -12.28
C ARG A 7 -5.84 6.72 -13.41
N ALA A 8 -6.24 6.36 -14.62
CA ALA A 8 -5.38 6.47 -15.82
C ALA A 8 -5.51 7.84 -16.52
N GLN A 9 -6.40 8.69 -16.00
CA GLN A 9 -6.86 9.89 -16.67
C GLN A 9 -6.00 11.12 -16.52
N ALA A 10 -5.06 11.26 -15.57
CA ALA A 10 -4.40 12.56 -15.41
C ALA A 10 -3.59 12.96 -16.66
N LEU A 11 -2.73 12.07 -17.17
CA LEU A 11 -1.99 12.29 -18.42
C LEU A 11 -2.91 12.42 -19.64
N ALA A 12 -3.94 11.56 -19.73
CA ALA A 12 -4.92 11.65 -20.81
C ALA A 12 -5.74 12.95 -20.74
N GLN A 13 -6.06 13.46 -19.55
CA GLN A 13 -6.78 14.72 -19.31
C GLN A 13 -5.90 15.93 -19.62
N TYR A 14 -4.60 15.89 -19.30
CA TYR A 14 -3.66 16.93 -19.73
C TYR A 14 -3.49 16.94 -21.24
N GLY A 15 -3.40 15.75 -21.86
CA GLY A 15 -3.41 15.61 -23.32
C GLY A 15 -4.71 16.12 -23.95
N LEU A 16 -5.86 15.79 -23.38
CA LEU A 16 -7.17 16.28 -23.80
C LEU A 16 -7.31 17.80 -23.61
N ALA A 17 -6.76 18.37 -22.55
CA ALA A 17 -6.73 19.82 -22.33
C ALA A 17 -5.87 20.52 -23.41
N GLY A 18 -4.71 19.95 -23.74
CA GLY A 18 -3.88 20.41 -24.86
C GLY A 18 -4.63 20.32 -26.20
N ILE A 19 -5.24 19.18 -26.51
CA ILE A 19 -6.04 18.98 -27.73
C ILE A 19 -7.20 19.97 -27.79
N ALA A 20 -7.94 20.15 -26.68
CA ALA A 20 -9.07 21.09 -26.61
C ALA A 20 -8.60 22.53 -26.86
N ALA A 21 -7.47 22.94 -26.29
CA ALA A 21 -6.88 24.25 -26.52
C ALA A 21 -6.45 24.43 -28.00
N GLY A 22 -5.80 23.43 -28.58
CA GLY A 22 -5.40 23.43 -29.99
C GLY A 22 -6.60 23.50 -30.94
N VAL A 23 -7.61 22.66 -30.75
CA VAL A 23 -8.85 22.67 -31.54
C VAL A 23 -9.57 24.00 -31.40
N SER A 24 -9.68 24.54 -30.19
CA SER A 24 -10.31 25.85 -29.97
C SER A 24 -9.55 26.97 -30.69
N GLY A 25 -8.21 26.97 -30.61
CA GLY A 25 -7.36 27.91 -31.32
C GLY A 25 -7.48 27.78 -32.85
N LEU A 26 -7.54 26.55 -33.36
CA LEU A 26 -7.73 26.28 -34.79
C LEU A 26 -9.10 26.79 -35.28
N LEU A 27 -10.18 26.51 -34.54
CA LEU A 27 -11.53 26.95 -34.89
C LEU A 27 -11.64 28.47 -34.87
N ALA A 28 -11.07 29.13 -33.85
CA ALA A 28 -11.02 30.59 -33.77
C ALA A 28 -10.20 31.18 -34.93
N GLY A 29 -9.02 30.62 -35.22
CA GLY A 29 -8.18 31.04 -36.34
C GLY A 29 -8.84 30.84 -37.71
N ALA A 30 -9.53 29.71 -37.91
CA ALA A 30 -10.27 29.42 -39.13
C ALA A 30 -11.49 30.36 -39.29
N ALA A 31 -12.18 30.69 -38.20
CA ALA A 31 -13.28 31.67 -38.21
C ALA A 31 -12.78 33.07 -38.61
N ILE A 32 -11.65 33.51 -38.06
CA ILE A 32 -11.02 34.79 -38.44
C ILE A 32 -10.60 34.76 -39.92
N TRP A 33 -9.97 33.68 -40.37
CA TRP A 33 -9.57 33.50 -41.77
C TRP A 33 -10.77 33.51 -42.74
N LEU A 34 -11.91 32.94 -42.36
CA LEU A 34 -13.14 32.98 -43.17
C LEU A 34 -13.70 34.40 -43.34
N LEU A 35 -13.50 35.26 -42.34
CA LEU A 35 -13.96 36.66 -42.33
C LEU A 35 -13.00 37.61 -43.05
N ASP A 36 -11.76 37.19 -43.34
CA ASP A 36 -10.76 38.01 -44.02
C ASP A 36 -11.01 38.06 -45.55
N PRO A 37 -11.33 39.23 -46.13
CA PRO A 37 -11.52 39.39 -47.57
C PRO A 37 -10.25 39.14 -48.40
N GLN A 38 -9.06 39.23 -47.79
CA GLN A 38 -7.76 39.03 -48.43
C GLN A 38 -7.14 37.67 -48.09
N ARG A 39 -7.95 36.72 -47.61
CA ARG A 39 -7.49 35.39 -47.16
C ARG A 39 -6.64 34.65 -48.21
N VAL A 40 -5.55 34.04 -47.74
CA VAL A 40 -4.65 33.20 -48.57
C VAL A 40 -4.72 31.76 -48.07
N THR A 41 -4.81 30.79 -48.97
CA THR A 41 -4.99 29.36 -48.61
C THR A 41 -3.82 28.79 -47.82
N ASP A 42 -2.60 29.24 -48.10
CA ASP A 42 -1.38 28.78 -47.43
C ASP A 42 -1.36 29.13 -45.93
N GLN A 43 -2.15 30.13 -45.51
CA GLN A 43 -2.34 30.48 -44.10
C GLN A 43 -3.01 29.36 -43.30
N LEU A 44 -3.81 28.50 -43.93
CA LEU A 44 -4.45 27.36 -43.25
C LEU A 44 -3.41 26.35 -42.75
N GLY A 45 -2.33 26.12 -43.51
CA GLY A 45 -1.23 25.25 -43.09
C GLY A 45 -0.51 25.80 -41.85
N TRP A 46 -0.25 27.11 -41.83
CA TRP A 46 0.34 27.79 -40.68
C TRP A 46 -0.59 27.80 -39.46
N LEU A 47 -1.89 27.99 -39.64
CA LEU A 47 -2.88 27.92 -38.56
C LEU A 47 -2.95 26.51 -37.95
N ALA A 48 -2.94 25.47 -38.79
CA ALA A 48 -2.92 24.08 -38.33
C ALA A 48 -1.62 23.78 -37.54
N LEU A 49 -0.47 24.22 -38.04
CA LEU A 49 0.80 24.07 -37.33
C LEU A 49 0.82 24.83 -36.00
N ALA A 50 0.36 26.09 -35.99
CA ALA A 50 0.28 26.90 -34.77
C ALA A 50 -0.66 26.28 -33.74
N ALA A 51 -1.80 25.72 -34.16
CA ALA A 51 -2.72 25.01 -33.30
C ALA A 51 -2.08 23.76 -32.68
N LEU A 52 -1.32 22.99 -33.47
CA LEU A 52 -0.60 21.80 -32.99
C LEU A 52 0.50 22.17 -31.98
N VAL A 53 1.29 23.19 -32.28
CA VAL A 53 2.33 23.70 -31.37
C VAL A 53 1.71 24.22 -30.07
N THR A 54 0.60 24.95 -30.17
CA THR A 54 -0.13 25.45 -29.00
C THR A 54 -0.67 24.30 -28.15
N ALA A 55 -1.25 23.27 -28.77
CA ALA A 55 -1.75 22.09 -28.06
C ALA A 55 -0.64 21.39 -27.27
N ALA A 56 0.52 21.18 -27.92
CA ALA A 56 1.68 20.55 -27.29
C ALA A 56 2.22 21.41 -26.13
N LEU A 57 2.38 22.72 -26.35
CA LEU A 57 2.91 23.63 -25.33
C LEU A 57 1.97 23.74 -24.12
N VAL A 58 0.66 23.84 -24.35
CA VAL A 58 -0.35 23.86 -23.27
C VAL A 58 -0.32 22.57 -22.46
N ALA A 59 -0.21 21.40 -23.11
CA ALA A 59 -0.11 20.13 -22.40
C ALA A 59 1.15 20.09 -21.51
N VAL A 60 2.31 20.48 -22.04
CA VAL A 60 3.58 20.50 -21.28
C VAL A 60 3.51 21.49 -20.11
N ILE A 61 3.03 22.72 -20.34
CA ILE A 61 2.90 23.74 -19.29
C ILE A 61 1.93 23.27 -18.20
N THR A 62 0.80 22.68 -18.57
CA THR A 62 -0.19 22.18 -17.61
C THR A 62 0.37 21.07 -16.74
N ILE A 63 1.09 20.11 -17.33
CA ILE A 63 1.77 19.03 -16.58
C ILE A 63 2.83 19.61 -15.64
N GLY A 64 3.65 20.54 -16.12
CA GLY A 64 4.68 21.21 -15.32
C GLY A 64 4.10 22.01 -14.16
N ALA A 65 3.09 22.83 -14.42
CA ALA A 65 2.41 23.63 -13.42
C ALA A 65 1.71 22.75 -12.37
N PHE A 66 0.99 21.70 -12.79
CA PHE A 66 0.35 20.77 -11.85
C PHE A 66 1.36 20.06 -10.95
N SER A 67 2.50 19.65 -11.52
CA SER A 67 3.56 18.98 -10.77
C SER A 67 4.23 19.94 -9.78
N LEU A 68 4.50 21.18 -10.20
CA LEU A 68 5.11 22.22 -9.36
C LEU A 68 4.17 22.65 -8.23
N LEU A 69 2.90 22.94 -8.54
CA LEU A 69 1.90 23.29 -7.54
C LEU A 69 1.64 22.12 -6.59
N GLY A 70 1.57 20.89 -7.12
CA GLY A 70 1.44 19.70 -6.28
C GLY A 70 2.60 19.54 -5.29
N ALA A 71 3.84 19.76 -5.74
CA ALA A 71 5.00 19.76 -4.86
C ALA A 71 4.96 20.90 -3.82
N LEU A 72 4.56 22.10 -4.23
CA LEU A 72 4.49 23.28 -3.35
C LEU A 72 3.42 23.12 -2.25
N PHE A 73 2.28 22.52 -2.58
CA PHE A 73 1.15 22.34 -1.66
C PHE A 73 1.11 20.96 -0.99
N GLY A 74 2.10 20.09 -1.24
CA GLY A 74 2.15 18.74 -0.66
C GLY A 74 1.05 17.80 -1.17
N ILE A 75 0.48 18.08 -2.35
CA ILE A 75 -0.56 17.25 -2.96
C ILE A 75 0.09 15.99 -3.54
N THR A 76 -0.35 14.84 -3.06
CA THR A 76 0.10 13.54 -3.57
C THR A 76 -0.48 13.27 -4.95
N THR A 77 0.34 13.42 -5.99
CA THR A 77 -0.06 13.15 -7.39
C THR A 77 0.09 11.66 -7.75
N PRO A 78 -0.64 11.13 -8.76
CA PRO A 78 -0.45 9.76 -9.22
C PRO A 78 0.99 9.44 -9.65
N MET A 79 1.66 10.38 -10.32
CA MET A 79 3.08 10.22 -10.68
C MET A 79 3.96 10.06 -9.45
N ARG A 80 3.73 10.89 -8.42
CA ARG A 80 4.45 10.77 -7.15
C ARG A 80 4.21 9.43 -6.46
N LEU A 81 2.98 8.89 -6.51
CA LEU A 81 2.69 7.56 -6.00
C LEU A 81 3.42 6.46 -6.78
N LEU A 82 3.49 6.56 -8.11
CA LEU A 82 4.23 5.60 -8.93
C LEU A 82 5.73 5.62 -8.63
N GLU A 83 6.32 6.79 -8.37
CA GLU A 83 7.70 6.90 -7.88
C GLU A 83 7.87 6.22 -6.51
N LEU A 84 6.93 6.45 -5.58
CA LEU A 84 6.96 5.88 -4.24
C LEU A 84 6.70 4.37 -4.21
N ALA A 85 6.02 3.83 -5.22
CA ALA A 85 5.77 2.40 -5.39
C ALA A 85 7.03 1.61 -5.80
N GLN A 86 8.12 2.28 -6.16
CA GLN A 86 9.37 1.60 -6.53
C GLN A 86 10.06 1.03 -5.28
N LEU A 87 10.04 -0.30 -5.14
CA LEU A 87 10.64 -1.01 -4.01
C LEU A 87 12.16 -0.81 -3.90
N GLN A 88 12.81 -0.39 -4.98
CA GLN A 88 14.25 -0.12 -5.04
C GLN A 88 14.66 1.18 -4.33
N ARG A 89 13.70 1.97 -3.85
CA ARG A 89 13.98 3.23 -3.15
C ARG A 89 14.80 2.97 -1.88
N PRO A 90 15.73 3.88 -1.51
CA PRO A 90 16.63 3.66 -0.38
C PRO A 90 15.93 3.24 0.92
N LEU A 91 14.81 3.87 1.27
CA LEU A 91 14.08 3.55 2.49
C LEU A 91 13.44 2.15 2.47
N LEU A 92 12.80 1.76 1.38
CA LEU A 92 12.20 0.42 1.25
C LEU A 92 13.27 -0.67 1.11
N ARG A 93 14.38 -0.37 0.44
CA ARG A 93 15.54 -1.26 0.38
C ARG A 93 16.15 -1.49 1.77
N ARG A 94 16.26 -0.44 2.59
CA ARG A 94 16.67 -0.58 3.99
C ARG A 94 15.69 -1.46 4.77
N LEU A 95 14.37 -1.28 4.58
CA LEU A 95 13.37 -2.15 5.21
C LEU A 95 13.58 -3.62 4.79
N GLN A 96 13.83 -3.87 3.51
CA GLN A 96 14.11 -5.21 2.98
C GLN A 96 15.38 -5.85 3.57
N GLU A 97 16.45 -5.07 3.73
CA GLU A 97 17.76 -5.56 4.20
C GLU A 97 17.84 -5.68 5.73
N GLU A 98 17.28 -4.71 6.47
CA GLU A 98 17.40 -4.60 7.94
C GLU A 98 16.20 -5.25 8.68
N ALA A 99 15.02 -5.33 8.05
CA ALA A 99 13.79 -5.89 8.64
C ALA A 99 12.99 -6.71 7.59
N PRO A 100 13.56 -7.82 7.07
CA PRO A 100 13.00 -8.56 5.94
C PRO A 100 11.61 -9.13 6.20
N GLY A 101 11.30 -9.53 7.44
CA GLY A 101 9.98 -10.02 7.82
C GLY A 101 8.91 -8.94 7.74
N THR A 102 9.21 -7.74 8.27
CA THR A 102 8.35 -6.57 8.15
C THR A 102 8.17 -6.14 6.69
N PHE A 103 9.22 -6.23 5.87
CA PHE A 103 9.12 -5.97 4.44
C PHE A 103 8.16 -6.95 3.76
N HIS A 104 8.27 -8.26 4.04
CA HIS A 104 7.39 -9.27 3.45
C HIS A 104 5.93 -9.09 3.90
N HIS A 105 5.72 -8.85 5.20
CA HIS A 105 4.42 -8.47 5.77
C HIS A 105 3.79 -7.29 5.02
N SER A 106 4.54 -6.22 4.84
CA SER A 106 4.08 -5.01 4.16
C SER A 106 3.66 -5.27 2.70
N LEU A 107 4.33 -6.19 1.99
CA LEU A 107 3.94 -6.59 0.64
C LEU A 107 2.62 -7.38 0.60
N LEU A 108 2.39 -8.26 1.58
CA LEU A 108 1.13 -9.01 1.72
C LEU A 108 -0.03 -8.07 2.07
N VAL A 109 0.17 -7.19 3.06
CA VAL A 109 -0.79 -6.15 3.44
C VAL A 109 -1.11 -5.25 2.25
N ALA A 110 -0.11 -4.84 1.47
CA ALA A 110 -0.32 -4.05 0.26
C ALA A 110 -1.16 -4.78 -0.79
N THR A 111 -0.91 -6.08 -1.00
CA THR A 111 -1.66 -6.92 -1.95
C THR A 111 -3.13 -7.07 -1.53
N LEU A 112 -3.37 -7.35 -0.25
CA LEU A 112 -4.72 -7.45 0.32
C LEU A 112 -5.48 -6.14 0.16
N SER A 113 -4.85 -5.05 0.58
CA SER A 113 -5.47 -3.74 0.66
C SER A 113 -5.74 -3.17 -0.73
N GLU A 114 -4.81 -3.31 -1.68
CA GLU A 114 -4.99 -2.84 -3.07
C GLU A 114 -6.19 -3.51 -3.73
N ARG A 115 -6.31 -4.83 -3.59
CA ARG A 115 -7.43 -5.59 -4.16
C ARG A 115 -8.77 -5.14 -3.57
N ALA A 116 -8.85 -5.00 -2.26
CA ALA A 116 -10.08 -4.55 -1.59
C ALA A 116 -10.44 -3.10 -1.96
N ALA A 117 -9.46 -2.21 -2.00
CA ALA A 117 -9.66 -0.81 -2.38
C ALA A 117 -10.21 -0.68 -3.81
N ALA A 118 -9.71 -1.49 -4.75
CA ALA A 118 -10.21 -1.51 -6.12
C ALA A 118 -11.68 -1.95 -6.20
N GLN A 119 -12.10 -2.92 -5.38
CA GLN A 119 -13.48 -3.44 -5.39
C GLN A 119 -14.51 -2.41 -4.91
N ILE A 120 -14.16 -1.57 -3.94
CA ILE A 120 -15.08 -0.57 -3.38
C ILE A 120 -14.92 0.82 -4.02
N GLY A 121 -14.05 0.96 -5.03
CA GLY A 121 -13.79 2.25 -5.68
C GLY A 121 -12.99 3.26 -4.84
N ALA A 122 -12.26 2.79 -3.82
CA ALA A 122 -11.26 3.58 -3.10
C ALA A 122 -9.97 3.73 -3.92
N ASP A 123 -8.88 4.22 -3.32
CA ASP A 123 -7.60 4.41 -4.00
C ASP A 123 -6.62 3.23 -3.95
N PRO A 124 -6.65 2.27 -4.91
CA PRO A 124 -5.74 1.13 -4.88
C PRO A 124 -4.27 1.50 -4.91
N LEU A 125 -3.88 2.50 -5.72
CA LEU A 125 -2.47 2.88 -5.83
C LEU A 125 -1.97 3.54 -4.54
N LEU A 126 -2.76 4.45 -3.97
CA LEU A 126 -2.42 5.08 -2.70
C LEU A 126 -2.35 4.05 -1.58
N VAL A 127 -3.32 3.13 -1.51
CA VAL A 127 -3.37 2.06 -0.52
C VAL A 127 -2.17 1.14 -0.62
N ARG A 128 -1.82 0.71 -1.84
CA ARG A 128 -0.62 -0.12 -2.08
C ARG A 128 0.64 0.58 -1.59
N VAL A 129 0.81 1.85 -1.98
CA VAL A 129 1.99 2.63 -1.57
C VAL A 129 1.98 2.86 -0.07
N GLY A 130 0.86 3.29 0.52
CA GLY A 130 0.72 3.50 1.96
C GLY A 130 1.08 2.25 2.77
N ALA A 131 0.61 1.08 2.34
CA ALA A 131 0.95 -0.21 2.95
C ALA A 131 2.45 -0.55 2.85
N TYR A 132 3.18 -0.15 1.81
CA TYR A 132 4.64 -0.34 1.78
C TYR A 132 5.37 0.41 2.89
N TYR A 133 4.83 1.56 3.31
CA TYR A 133 5.49 2.43 4.28
C TYR A 133 4.89 2.37 5.69
N HIS A 134 3.72 1.76 5.91
CA HIS A 134 3.00 1.85 7.19
C HIS A 134 3.85 1.45 8.40
N ASP A 135 4.73 0.46 8.21
CA ASP A 135 5.54 -0.18 9.25
C ASP A 135 7.02 0.22 9.25
N ILE A 136 7.43 1.23 8.47
CA ILE A 136 8.86 1.58 8.32
C ILE A 136 9.54 1.95 9.64
N GLY A 137 8.78 2.37 10.66
CA GLY A 137 9.31 2.66 11.97
C GLY A 137 9.89 1.46 12.70
N LYS A 138 9.53 0.23 12.30
CA LYS A 138 10.13 -1.00 12.82
C LYS A 138 11.64 -1.10 12.52
N LEU A 139 12.14 -0.36 11.51
CA LEU A 139 13.58 -0.17 11.26
C LEU A 139 14.34 0.37 12.47
N ASN A 140 13.67 1.07 13.39
CA ASN A 140 14.31 1.58 14.59
C ASN A 140 14.84 0.45 15.50
N ARG A 141 14.08 -0.65 15.63
CA ARG A 141 14.46 -1.83 16.42
C ARG A 141 13.83 -3.12 15.83
N PRO A 142 14.34 -3.65 14.70
CA PRO A 142 13.71 -4.76 14.00
C PRO A 142 13.50 -6.00 14.88
N ALA A 143 14.49 -6.33 15.72
CA ALA A 143 14.45 -7.50 16.62
C ALA A 143 13.32 -7.45 17.66
N MET A 144 12.69 -6.29 17.91
CA MET A 144 11.53 -6.20 18.80
C MET A 144 10.22 -6.66 18.14
N PHE A 145 10.23 -7.00 16.84
CA PHE A 145 9.03 -7.42 16.11
C PHE A 145 9.16 -8.87 15.67
N ILE A 146 8.17 -9.69 16.01
CA ILE A 146 8.24 -11.16 15.89
C ILE A 146 8.52 -11.64 14.47
N GLU A 147 8.03 -10.92 13.45
CA GLU A 147 8.30 -11.24 12.05
C GLU A 147 9.79 -11.16 11.66
N ASN A 148 10.62 -10.45 12.43
CA ASN A 148 12.05 -10.29 12.17
C ASN A 148 12.93 -11.07 13.17
N GLN A 149 12.35 -11.95 14.00
CA GLN A 149 13.09 -12.67 15.03
C GLN A 149 13.47 -14.08 14.55
N ASP A 150 14.76 -14.42 14.65
CA ASP A 150 15.29 -15.78 14.41
C ASP A 150 15.71 -16.49 15.72
N GLY A 151 15.46 -15.88 16.88
CA GLY A 151 15.96 -16.33 18.18
C GLY A 151 15.00 -16.05 19.34
N PRO A 152 15.50 -16.06 20.60
CA PRO A 152 14.67 -15.80 21.78
C PRO A 152 13.98 -14.45 21.69
N ASN A 153 12.71 -14.40 22.08
CA ASN A 153 11.93 -13.18 22.02
C ASN A 153 12.43 -12.17 23.08
N PRO A 154 12.97 -11.00 22.70
CA PRO A 154 13.51 -10.03 23.66
C PRO A 154 12.47 -9.53 24.65
N HIS A 155 11.17 -9.58 24.31
CA HIS A 155 10.07 -9.20 25.21
C HIS A 155 9.92 -10.11 26.44
N GLU A 156 10.54 -11.29 26.46
CA GLU A 156 10.49 -12.19 27.62
C GLU A 156 11.25 -11.62 28.82
N ASN A 157 12.27 -10.80 28.56
CA ASN A 157 13.14 -10.21 29.59
C ASN A 157 12.75 -8.77 29.95
N LEU A 158 11.63 -8.27 29.43
CA LEU A 158 11.17 -6.90 29.63
C LEU A 158 9.87 -6.86 30.42
N GLU A 159 9.69 -5.78 31.18
CA GLU A 159 8.40 -5.48 31.77
C GLU A 159 7.34 -5.24 30.68
N PRO A 160 6.07 -5.62 30.90
CA PRO A 160 5.04 -5.45 29.88
C PRO A 160 4.85 -4.01 29.41
N SER A 161 4.99 -3.03 30.32
CA SER A 161 4.91 -1.60 29.99
C SER A 161 6.04 -1.17 29.06
N GLU A 162 7.26 -1.65 29.30
CA GLU A 162 8.41 -1.36 28.44
C GLU A 162 8.23 -1.99 27.05
N SER A 163 7.76 -3.23 27.00
CA SER A 163 7.44 -3.91 25.74
C SER A 163 6.39 -3.18 24.93
N ALA A 164 5.30 -2.73 25.58
CA ALA A 164 4.25 -1.96 24.94
C ALA A 164 4.79 -0.63 24.40
N ARG A 165 5.58 0.10 25.19
CA ARG A 165 6.22 1.35 24.77
C ARG A 165 7.09 1.16 23.52
N LEU A 166 7.95 0.13 23.51
CA LEU A 166 8.84 -0.16 22.38
C LEU A 166 8.07 -0.51 21.10
N ILE A 167 6.94 -1.21 21.25
CA ILE A 167 6.04 -1.50 20.14
C ILE A 167 5.37 -0.22 19.66
N ILE A 168 4.74 0.55 20.53
CA ILE A 168 4.01 1.79 20.16
C ILE A 168 4.94 2.80 19.47
N GLU A 169 6.19 2.90 19.92
CA GLU A 169 7.21 3.82 19.40
C GLU A 169 7.45 3.68 17.88
N HIS A 170 7.15 2.53 17.25
CA HIS A 170 7.34 2.40 15.79
C HIS A 170 6.48 3.39 14.99
N VAL A 171 5.32 3.81 15.50
CA VAL A 171 4.47 4.78 14.80
C VAL A 171 5.16 6.14 14.72
N GLU A 172 5.66 6.64 15.85
CA GLU A 172 6.37 7.93 15.93
C GLU A 172 7.69 7.89 15.14
N ARG A 173 8.46 6.81 15.29
CA ARG A 173 9.72 6.61 14.55
C ARG A 173 9.48 6.46 13.05
N GLY A 174 8.36 5.86 12.66
CA GLY A 174 7.94 5.77 11.29
C GLY A 174 7.66 7.15 10.69
N ASP A 175 6.94 8.02 11.41
CA ASP A 175 6.68 9.39 10.96
C ASP A 175 7.97 10.22 10.85
N ASP A 176 8.89 10.08 11.81
CA ASP A 176 10.21 10.71 11.75
C ASP A 176 10.99 10.30 10.49
N LEU A 177 11.05 9.00 10.19
CA LEU A 177 11.70 8.48 8.99
C LEU A 177 11.00 8.98 7.72
N ALA A 178 9.67 8.98 7.71
CA ALA A 178 8.87 9.45 6.60
C ALA A 178 9.10 10.94 6.29
N ARG A 179 9.22 11.79 7.32
CA ARG A 179 9.55 13.21 7.15
C ARG A 179 10.96 13.40 6.59
N ARG A 180 11.93 12.62 7.07
CA ARG A 180 13.32 12.65 6.57
C ARG A 180 13.40 12.21 5.10
N ASP A 181 12.64 11.20 4.69
CA ASP A 181 12.56 10.75 3.28
C ASP A 181 11.60 11.60 2.42
N ARG A 182 11.01 12.65 2.99
CA ARG A 182 10.07 13.58 2.34
C ARG A 182 8.87 12.83 1.73
N LEU A 183 8.34 11.87 2.49
CA LEU A 183 7.09 11.22 2.14
C LEU A 183 5.92 12.22 2.25
N PRO A 184 5.00 12.24 1.28
CA PRO A 184 3.84 13.13 1.33
C PRO A 184 2.98 12.88 2.57
N PRO A 185 2.25 13.90 3.07
CA PRO A 185 1.33 13.74 4.22
C PRO A 185 0.38 12.55 4.08
N ARG A 186 -0.24 12.36 2.89
CA ARG A 186 -1.15 11.24 2.66
C ARG A 186 -0.53 9.85 2.82
N ILE A 187 0.80 9.70 2.70
CA ILE A 187 1.48 8.42 2.96
C ILE A 187 1.80 8.28 4.44
N ARG A 188 2.13 9.39 5.10
CA ARG A 188 2.38 9.45 6.54
C ARG A 188 1.13 9.12 7.35
N ASP A 189 -0.05 9.46 6.84
CA ASP A 189 -1.34 9.09 7.45
C ASP A 189 -1.46 7.57 7.65
N PHE A 190 -0.97 6.74 6.71
CA PHE A 190 -0.96 5.28 6.89
C PHE A 190 -0.07 4.83 8.06
N ILE A 191 1.04 5.53 8.32
CA ILE A 191 1.94 5.23 9.43
C ILE A 191 1.26 5.60 10.75
N LEU A 192 0.66 6.79 10.82
CA LEU A 192 0.06 7.32 12.04
C LEU A 192 -1.26 6.63 12.41
N GLU A 193 -2.05 6.23 11.41
CA GLU A 193 -3.44 5.79 11.61
C GLU A 193 -3.63 4.27 11.60
N HIS A 194 -2.70 3.46 11.08
CA HIS A 194 -2.98 2.03 10.84
C HIS A 194 -3.29 1.22 12.12
N HIS A 195 -2.84 1.66 13.28
CA HIS A 195 -3.25 1.08 14.57
C HIS A 195 -4.31 1.89 15.31
N GLY A 196 -4.60 3.11 14.86
CA GLY A 196 -5.56 4.01 15.49
C GLY A 196 -5.29 4.22 16.97
N SER A 197 -6.33 4.19 17.79
CA SER A 197 -6.24 4.30 19.25
C SER A 197 -6.36 2.94 19.95
N ARG A 198 -5.86 1.88 19.30
CA ARG A 198 -5.96 0.52 19.84
C ARG A 198 -4.99 0.28 20.98
N ARG A 199 -5.25 -0.77 21.75
CA ARG A 199 -4.33 -1.24 22.80
C ARG A 199 -3.43 -2.34 22.29
N VAL A 200 -2.17 -2.34 22.74
CA VAL A 200 -1.26 -3.48 22.64
C VAL A 200 -1.72 -4.55 23.64
N ALA A 201 -2.77 -5.26 23.26
CA ALA A 201 -3.62 -6.03 24.17
C ALA A 201 -2.88 -7.15 24.92
N PHE A 202 -1.88 -7.78 24.29
CA PHE A 202 -1.10 -8.84 24.93
C PHE A 202 -0.38 -8.33 26.18
N PHE A 203 0.40 -7.26 26.05
CA PHE A 203 1.17 -6.70 27.16
C PHE A 203 0.28 -6.01 28.19
N TYR A 204 -0.81 -5.38 27.78
CA TYR A 204 -1.80 -4.84 28.71
C TYR A 204 -2.42 -5.96 29.57
N ARG A 205 -2.86 -7.06 28.96
CA ARG A 205 -3.42 -8.20 29.71
C ARG A 205 -2.39 -8.82 30.65
N LYS A 206 -1.14 -9.00 30.18
CA LYS A 206 -0.04 -9.51 31.01
C LYS A 206 0.19 -8.62 32.24
N ALA A 207 0.16 -7.29 32.06
CA ALA A 207 0.30 -6.34 33.16
C ALA A 207 -0.91 -6.36 34.12
N ALA A 208 -2.13 -6.34 33.58
CA ALA A 208 -3.36 -6.30 34.36
C ALA A 208 -3.60 -7.58 35.19
N MET A 209 -3.04 -8.72 34.76
CA MET A 209 -3.02 -9.96 35.55
C MET A 209 -2.16 -9.83 36.82
N SER A 210 -1.10 -9.02 36.77
CA SER A 210 -0.19 -8.78 37.89
C SER A 210 -0.64 -7.60 38.77
N ASP A 211 -1.12 -6.51 38.18
CA ASP A 211 -1.70 -5.36 38.88
C ASP A 211 -2.96 -4.85 38.14
N PRO A 212 -4.16 -5.06 38.67
CA PRO A 212 -5.41 -4.56 38.07
C PRO A 212 -5.52 -3.03 37.96
N ARG A 213 -4.62 -2.26 38.59
CA ARG A 213 -4.63 -0.79 38.59
C ARG A 213 -3.80 -0.17 37.47
N VAL A 214 -3.18 -1.00 36.62
CA VAL A 214 -2.39 -0.54 35.48
C VAL A 214 -3.25 0.35 34.58
N ASP A 215 -2.72 1.52 34.22
CA ASP A 215 -3.39 2.46 33.34
C ASP A 215 -3.43 1.89 31.90
N PRO A 216 -4.62 1.68 31.30
CA PRO A 216 -4.74 1.24 29.92
C PRO A 216 -4.07 2.21 28.91
N HIS A 217 -3.95 3.49 29.24
CA HIS A 217 -3.37 4.51 28.37
C HIS A 217 -1.91 4.20 28.04
N ASP A 218 -1.13 3.65 28.97
CA ASP A 218 0.29 3.30 28.77
C ASP A 218 0.50 2.19 27.72
N TYR A 219 -0.58 1.51 27.33
CA TYR A 219 -0.59 0.42 26.36
C TYR A 219 -1.38 0.79 25.10
N THR A 220 -1.77 2.04 24.94
CA THR A 220 -2.64 2.51 23.85
C THR A 220 -1.83 3.30 22.83
N TYR A 221 -2.02 3.02 21.54
CA TYR A 221 -1.46 3.83 20.48
C TYR A 221 -2.04 5.26 20.54
N PRO A 222 -1.24 6.29 20.23
CA PRO A 222 -1.70 7.68 20.33
C PRO A 222 -2.77 8.05 19.29
N GLY A 223 -2.92 7.24 18.24
CA GLY A 223 -3.80 7.52 17.12
C GLY A 223 -3.32 8.66 16.22
N PRO A 224 -4.24 9.27 15.44
CA PRO A 224 -5.69 9.09 15.48
C PRO A 224 -6.17 7.78 14.83
N PRO A 225 -7.43 7.35 15.06
CA PRO A 225 -8.09 6.34 14.22
C PRO A 225 -8.10 6.72 12.73
N PRO A 226 -8.28 5.77 11.80
CA PRO A 226 -8.38 6.04 10.37
C PRO A 226 -9.32 7.19 10.02
N GLN A 227 -8.79 8.16 9.27
CA GLN A 227 -9.52 9.34 8.79
C GLN A 227 -9.95 9.20 7.33
N SER A 228 -9.62 8.08 6.69
CA SER A 228 -9.95 7.81 5.29
C SER A 228 -10.32 6.34 5.06
N ARG A 229 -11.05 6.07 3.99
CA ARG A 229 -11.35 4.68 3.58
C ARG A 229 -10.06 3.91 3.34
N GLU A 230 -9.05 4.56 2.78
CA GLU A 230 -7.77 3.95 2.43
C GLU A 230 -6.94 3.53 3.64
N THR A 231 -6.78 4.39 4.65
CA THR A 231 -6.06 4.04 5.88
C THR A 231 -6.81 2.99 6.71
N ALA A 232 -8.14 3.02 6.67
CA ALA A 232 -8.98 2.00 7.32
C ALA A 232 -8.83 0.61 6.67
N ILE A 233 -8.74 0.54 5.34
CA ILE A 233 -8.46 -0.74 4.64
C ILE A 233 -7.12 -1.31 5.09
N VAL A 234 -6.07 -0.48 5.19
CA VAL A 234 -4.74 -0.95 5.62
C VAL A 234 -4.74 -1.39 7.08
N MET A 235 -5.42 -0.68 7.98
CA MET A 235 -5.63 -1.12 9.38
C MET A 235 -6.26 -2.52 9.44
N LEU A 236 -7.31 -2.76 8.65
CA LEU A 236 -8.01 -4.03 8.62
C LEU A 236 -7.12 -5.13 8.03
N ALA A 237 -6.42 -4.85 6.93
CA ALA A 237 -5.53 -5.80 6.27
C ALA A 237 -4.35 -6.21 7.17
N ASP A 238 -3.68 -5.24 7.81
CA ASP A 238 -2.59 -5.45 8.77
C ASP A 238 -3.04 -6.38 9.90
N SER A 239 -4.21 -6.09 10.48
CA SER A 239 -4.78 -6.92 11.56
C SER A 239 -5.15 -8.33 11.08
N CYS A 240 -5.74 -8.46 9.90
CA CYS A 240 -6.14 -9.77 9.36
C CYS A 240 -4.93 -10.63 8.99
N GLU A 241 -3.92 -10.05 8.33
CA GLU A 241 -2.65 -10.75 8.05
C GLU A 241 -2.04 -11.26 9.34
N ALA A 242 -1.86 -10.37 10.33
CA ALA A 242 -1.16 -10.70 11.56
C ALA A 242 -1.87 -11.80 12.35
N VAL A 243 -3.21 -11.75 12.43
CA VAL A 243 -4.01 -12.77 13.12
C VAL A 243 -3.96 -14.11 12.40
N VAL A 244 -4.09 -14.14 11.07
CA VAL A 244 -4.05 -15.38 10.30
C VAL A 244 -2.65 -16.00 10.36
N ARG A 245 -1.60 -15.20 10.15
CA ARG A 245 -0.20 -15.64 10.26
C ARG A 245 0.13 -16.21 11.63
N ALA A 246 -0.30 -15.55 12.70
CA ALA A 246 -0.06 -16.00 14.07
C ALA A 246 -0.85 -17.27 14.44
N SER A 247 -2.00 -17.52 13.81
CA SER A 247 -2.84 -18.70 14.08
C SER A 247 -2.26 -20.01 13.54
N GLY A 248 -1.45 -19.93 12.47
CA GLY A 248 -0.99 -21.12 11.73
C GLY A 248 -2.12 -21.89 11.05
N GLU A 249 -3.30 -21.28 10.88
CA GLU A 249 -4.48 -21.91 10.31
C GLU A 249 -4.43 -21.89 8.77
N HIS A 250 -4.85 -22.99 8.16
CA HIS A 250 -4.84 -23.19 6.71
C HIS A 250 -6.25 -23.52 6.17
N ASP A 251 -7.19 -23.84 7.05
CA ASP A 251 -8.57 -24.09 6.68
C ASP A 251 -9.31 -22.79 6.31
N ALA A 252 -10.01 -22.82 5.18
CA ALA A 252 -10.65 -21.63 4.61
C ALA A 252 -11.77 -21.07 5.52
N ASP A 253 -12.56 -21.93 6.16
CA ASP A 253 -13.66 -21.51 7.03
C ASP A 253 -13.10 -20.86 8.30
N ARG A 254 -12.05 -21.45 8.87
CA ARG A 254 -11.38 -20.90 10.06
C ARG A 254 -10.66 -19.58 9.79
N ILE A 255 -9.96 -19.46 8.66
CA ILE A 255 -9.42 -18.16 8.20
C ILE A 255 -10.55 -17.13 8.08
N GLY A 256 -11.70 -17.54 7.52
CA GLY A 256 -12.89 -16.72 7.41
C GLY A 256 -13.38 -16.18 8.76
N MET A 257 -13.47 -17.05 9.78
CA MET A 257 -13.87 -16.66 11.14
C MET A 257 -12.88 -15.69 11.80
N LEU A 258 -11.57 -15.89 11.61
CA LEU A 258 -10.55 -14.99 12.14
C LEU A 258 -10.68 -13.58 11.54
N ILE A 259 -10.90 -13.51 10.22
CA ILE A 259 -11.09 -12.25 9.51
C ILE A 259 -12.36 -11.55 10.00
N ASP A 260 -13.48 -12.23 10.10
CA ASP A 260 -14.73 -11.63 10.60
C ASP A 260 -14.58 -11.11 12.04
N GLY A 261 -13.87 -11.86 12.89
CA GLY A 261 -13.57 -11.43 14.25
C GLY A 261 -12.78 -10.13 14.33
N VAL A 262 -11.83 -9.92 13.41
CA VAL A 262 -11.08 -8.65 13.30
C VAL A 262 -12.01 -7.48 12.95
N PHE A 263 -12.90 -7.65 11.98
CA PHE A 263 -13.83 -6.60 11.57
C PHE A 263 -14.78 -6.23 12.70
N ASP A 264 -15.36 -7.23 13.37
CA ASP A 264 -16.24 -7.02 14.52
C ASP A 264 -15.51 -6.35 15.68
N GLU A 265 -14.24 -6.67 15.90
CA GLU A 265 -13.41 -6.01 16.91
C GLU A 265 -13.20 -4.53 16.56
N ARG A 266 -12.81 -4.18 15.33
CA ARG A 266 -12.59 -2.78 14.92
C ARG A 266 -13.86 -1.93 15.00
N LEU A 267 -15.02 -2.52 14.68
CA LEU A 267 -16.32 -1.87 14.83
C LEU A 267 -16.66 -1.62 16.31
N ARG A 268 -16.49 -2.63 17.18
CA ARG A 268 -16.71 -2.47 18.64
C ARG A 268 -15.76 -1.46 19.27
N GLU A 269 -14.53 -1.39 18.78
CA GLU A 269 -13.50 -0.42 19.19
C GLU A 269 -13.73 0.98 18.61
N ARG A 270 -14.75 1.18 17.76
CA ARG A 270 -15.08 2.46 17.10
C ARG A 270 -13.92 3.05 16.29
N GLN A 271 -13.02 2.19 15.79
CA GLN A 271 -11.86 2.63 15.02
C GLN A 271 -12.24 3.15 13.63
N LEU A 272 -13.43 2.80 13.15
CA LEU A 272 -13.90 3.10 11.80
C LEU A 272 -14.88 4.29 11.76
N ASP A 273 -15.15 4.94 12.89
CA ASP A 273 -16.15 6.02 13.02
C ASP A 273 -15.78 7.28 12.21
N HIS A 274 -14.50 7.46 11.86
CA HIS A 274 -13.97 8.65 11.19
C HIS A 274 -13.49 8.38 9.76
N CYS A 275 -13.71 7.18 9.25
CA CYS A 275 -13.48 6.84 7.85
C CYS A 275 -14.84 6.58 7.20
N ASP A 276 -15.13 7.18 6.04
CA ASP A 276 -16.42 7.08 5.35
C ASP A 276 -16.71 5.68 4.74
N LEU A 277 -16.42 4.59 5.46
CA LEU A 277 -16.73 3.22 5.07
C LEU A 277 -18.15 2.85 5.47
N THR A 278 -18.92 2.38 4.50
CA THR A 278 -20.24 1.80 4.74
C THR A 278 -20.13 0.34 5.16
N LEU A 279 -21.16 -0.17 5.85
CA LEU A 279 -21.26 -1.61 6.18
C LEU A 279 -21.24 -2.51 4.92
N SER A 280 -21.72 -1.99 3.78
CA SER A 280 -21.67 -2.72 2.51
C SER A 280 -20.24 -2.83 1.97
N GLU A 281 -19.47 -1.76 2.06
CA GLU A 281 -18.05 -1.77 1.69
C GLU A 281 -17.24 -2.67 2.63
N LEU A 282 -17.51 -2.64 3.95
CA LEU A 282 -16.84 -3.55 4.91
C LEU A 282 -17.06 -5.03 4.58
N ARG A 283 -18.27 -5.43 4.18
CA ARG A 283 -18.53 -6.81 3.74
C ARG A 283 -17.75 -7.17 2.47
N GLN A 284 -17.62 -6.24 1.52
CA GLN A 284 -16.83 -6.45 0.30
C GLN A 284 -15.34 -6.56 0.62
N ILE A 285 -14.81 -5.70 1.49
CA ILE A 285 -13.42 -5.77 1.95
C ILE A 285 -13.15 -7.11 2.65
N SER A 286 -14.01 -7.53 3.60
CA SER A 286 -13.87 -8.82 4.29
C SER A 286 -13.86 -9.99 3.30
N ALA A 287 -14.80 -10.01 2.34
CA ALA A 287 -14.84 -11.05 1.31
C ALA A 287 -13.56 -11.07 0.44
N SER A 288 -13.04 -9.88 0.08
CA SER A 288 -11.77 -9.76 -0.65
C SER A 288 -10.59 -10.33 0.14
N PHE A 289 -10.50 -10.00 1.44
CA PHE A 289 -9.42 -10.48 2.30
C PHE A 289 -9.47 -11.99 2.48
N LYS A 290 -10.66 -12.56 2.69
CA LYS A 290 -10.84 -14.03 2.76
C LYS A 290 -10.30 -14.70 1.51
N GLN A 291 -10.68 -14.22 0.33
CA GLN A 291 -10.22 -14.81 -0.92
C GLN A 291 -8.69 -14.75 -1.08
N THR A 292 -8.07 -13.64 -0.71
CA THR A 292 -6.62 -13.45 -0.87
C THR A 292 -5.81 -14.20 0.19
N LEU A 293 -6.20 -14.16 1.47
CA LEU A 293 -5.49 -14.86 2.55
C LEU A 293 -5.63 -16.38 2.43
N VAL A 294 -6.80 -16.89 2.07
CA VAL A 294 -6.95 -18.32 1.76
C VAL A 294 -6.02 -18.72 0.62
N GLY A 295 -5.91 -17.91 -0.44
CA GLY A 295 -4.96 -18.18 -1.54
C GLY A 295 -3.48 -18.15 -1.12
N ALA A 296 -3.10 -17.22 -0.24
CA ALA A 296 -1.74 -17.07 0.25
C ALA A 296 -1.31 -18.19 1.21
N HIS A 297 -2.25 -18.75 1.98
CA HIS A 297 -2.02 -19.78 2.99
C HIS A 297 -2.47 -21.19 2.55
N HIS A 298 -2.77 -21.41 1.27
CA HIS A 298 -2.97 -22.78 0.79
C HIS A 298 -1.66 -23.58 0.88
N GLN A 299 -1.71 -24.77 1.50
CA GLN A 299 -0.59 -25.71 1.47
C GLN A 299 -0.17 -25.97 0.01
N ARG A 300 1.09 -25.69 -0.31
CA ARG A 300 1.72 -26.38 -1.44
C ARG A 300 1.70 -27.87 -1.10
N ILE A 301 1.21 -28.69 -2.02
CA ILE A 301 1.25 -30.16 -1.87
C ILE A 301 2.71 -30.53 -1.61
N GLU A 302 3.01 -31.05 -0.42
CA GLU A 302 4.30 -31.65 -0.15
C GLU A 302 4.41 -32.89 -1.03
N TYR A 303 5.33 -32.84 -2.01
CA TYR A 303 5.64 -34.02 -2.78
C TYR A 303 6.23 -35.07 -1.83
N PRO A 304 5.69 -36.29 -1.81
CA PRO A 304 6.29 -37.35 -1.02
C PRO A 304 7.76 -37.52 -1.44
N PRO A 305 8.67 -37.88 -0.51
CA PRO A 305 10.06 -38.15 -0.85
C PRO A 305 10.11 -39.19 -1.98
N ALA A 306 10.96 -38.92 -2.98
CA ALA A 306 11.11 -39.79 -4.15
C ALA A 306 11.29 -41.24 -3.71
N ALA A 307 10.52 -42.14 -4.30
CA ALA A 307 10.59 -43.56 -3.95
C ALA A 307 12.00 -44.08 -4.28
N GLN A 308 12.51 -45.06 -3.52
CA GLN A 308 13.82 -45.67 -3.81
C GLN A 308 13.91 -46.21 -5.25
N ALA A 309 12.80 -46.67 -5.82
CA ALA A 309 12.70 -47.10 -7.22
C ALA A 309 12.94 -45.95 -8.22
N GLU A 310 12.52 -44.73 -7.88
CA GLU A 310 12.68 -43.52 -8.69
C GLU A 310 14.14 -43.01 -8.65
N LEU A 311 14.76 -43.08 -7.46
CA LEU A 311 16.18 -42.79 -7.26
C LEU A 311 17.09 -43.80 -7.99
N GLN A 312 16.67 -45.05 -8.11
CA GLN A 312 17.39 -46.09 -8.85
C GLN A 312 17.16 -46.03 -10.37
N ALA A 313 16.02 -45.49 -10.81
CA ALA A 313 15.69 -45.29 -12.22
C ALA A 313 16.34 -44.05 -12.83
N THR A 314 16.94 -43.17 -12.01
CA THR A 314 17.69 -42.01 -12.49
C THR A 314 19.00 -42.50 -13.10
N PRO A 315 19.25 -42.33 -14.42
CA PRO A 315 20.49 -42.76 -15.05
C PRO A 315 21.65 -42.04 -14.36
N ARG A 316 22.61 -42.79 -13.82
CA ARG A 316 23.87 -42.21 -13.34
C ARG A 316 24.63 -41.66 -14.54
N GLU A 317 24.54 -40.36 -14.79
CA GLU A 317 25.50 -39.67 -15.64
C GLU A 317 26.89 -39.87 -15.04
N GLY A 318 27.79 -40.49 -15.81
CA GLY A 318 29.19 -40.68 -15.44
C GLY A 318 29.61 -42.10 -15.10
N SER A 319 29.33 -43.07 -15.98
CA SER A 319 30.21 -44.24 -16.09
C SER A 319 31.19 -43.97 -17.24
N PRO A 320 32.50 -43.75 -16.99
CA PRO A 320 33.45 -43.53 -18.06
C PRO A 320 33.53 -44.81 -18.91
N ALA A 321 33.36 -44.63 -20.22
CA ALA A 321 33.61 -45.68 -21.20
C ALA A 321 35.04 -46.19 -21.03
N ASN A 322 35.16 -47.46 -20.65
CA ASN A 322 36.42 -48.17 -20.56
C ASN A 322 37.05 -48.23 -21.97
N PRO A 323 38.24 -47.68 -22.24
CA PRO A 323 38.87 -47.85 -23.54
C PRO A 323 39.32 -49.31 -23.65
N ALA A 324 38.85 -49.99 -24.69
CA ALA A 324 39.32 -51.31 -25.06
C ALA A 324 40.81 -51.27 -25.46
N LEU A 325 41.47 -52.41 -25.24
CA LEU A 325 42.84 -52.79 -25.62
C LEU A 325 43.37 -52.18 -26.93
#